data_AF-A0A292RKZ2-F1
#
_entry.id   AF-A0A292RKZ2-F1
#
_cell.length_a   1.000
_cell.length_b   1.000
_cell.length_c   1.000
_cell.angle_alpha   90.00
_cell.angle_beta   90.00
_cell.angle_gamma   90.00
#
_symmetry.space_group_name_H-M   'P 1'
#
loop_
_entity.id
_entity.type
_entity.pdbx_description
1 polymer ?
#
loop_
_entity_poly.entity_id
_entity_poly.type
_entity_poly.pdbx_seq_one_letter_code
_entity_poly.pdbx_strand_id
1 'polypeptide(L)'
;MINLSRAVRLKSLLSKDEVNQLGRHKVSKYLYHLTSAENYKKIQESGMLKTTKDGCFGKLEGIFMTELKNFLKNWRCNRDWASRGNLGYLLLKQASKGKSDLVMLRIHASKLDHYSLKIRSQNVLFNKNRHSSATKQHCFEGEEVCFNKDFTKNGHALEYVYEDNIPLKSVEVVGTVNCNNVKSHLPPNATQGQWLKETLNQLFEGQPEKKMLDYFS
;
A
#
# COMPACT_ATOMS: atom_id res chain seq x y z
N MET A 1 -12.25 13.20 23.95
CA MET A 1 -11.87 11.79 24.21
C MET A 1 -12.41 10.94 23.09
N ILE A 2 -11.56 10.40 22.21
CA ILE A 2 -11.99 9.46 21.16
C ILE A 2 -11.87 8.06 21.75
N ASN A 3 -12.97 7.31 21.74
CA ASN A 3 -13.14 5.98 22.33
C ASN A 3 -12.09 4.98 21.81
N LEU A 4 -10.99 4.81 22.54
CA LEU A 4 -9.97 3.76 22.36
C LEU A 4 -10.52 2.33 22.58
N SER A 5 -11.80 2.17 22.92
CA SER A 5 -12.38 0.91 23.37
C SER A 5 -13.24 0.18 22.34
N ARG A 6 -13.36 0.65 21.08
CA ARG A 6 -14.26 0.00 20.10
C ARG A 6 -13.57 -1.05 19.23
N ALA A 7 -12.37 -0.76 18.70
CA ALA A 7 -11.64 -1.67 17.81
C ALA A 7 -11.06 -2.90 18.55
N VAL A 8 -10.32 -2.67 19.64
CA VAL A 8 -9.75 -3.75 20.49
C VAL A 8 -10.84 -4.67 21.07
N ARG A 9 -12.04 -4.13 21.30
CA ARG A 9 -13.16 -4.85 21.92
C ARG A 9 -14.02 -5.61 20.92
N LEU A 10 -13.81 -5.45 19.60
CA LEU A 10 -14.60 -6.11 18.57
C LEU A 10 -13.96 -7.39 18.05
N LYS A 11 -12.62 -7.54 18.04
CA LYS A 11 -11.98 -8.84 17.81
C LYS A 11 -12.34 -9.87 18.88
N SER A 12 -12.64 -9.41 20.11
CA SER A 12 -13.16 -10.27 21.18
C SER A 12 -14.67 -10.56 21.08
N LEU A 13 -15.40 -9.91 20.15
CA LEU A 13 -16.86 -10.06 20.01
C LEU A 13 -17.28 -10.67 18.67
N LEU A 14 -16.45 -10.57 17.64
CA LEU A 14 -16.69 -11.15 16.31
C LEU A 14 -15.86 -12.41 16.12
N SER A 15 -16.51 -13.47 15.68
CA SER A 15 -15.84 -14.68 15.20
C SER A 15 -14.98 -14.39 13.96
N LYS A 16 -14.03 -15.30 13.71
CA LYS A 16 -13.19 -15.26 12.50
C LYS A 16 -14.03 -15.22 11.22
N ASP A 17 -15.16 -15.94 11.20
CA ASP A 17 -16.05 -16.01 10.04
C ASP A 17 -16.79 -14.69 9.80
N GLU A 18 -17.24 -14.02 10.87
CA GLU A 18 -17.88 -12.70 10.76
C GLU A 18 -16.92 -11.64 10.25
N VAL A 19 -15.68 -11.60 10.74
CA VAL A 19 -14.66 -10.68 10.22
C VAL A 19 -14.38 -10.96 8.75
N ASN A 20 -14.29 -12.23 8.37
CA ASN A 20 -14.09 -12.64 6.98
C ASN A 20 -15.24 -12.22 6.08
N GLN A 21 -16.48 -12.41 6.50
CA GLN A 21 -17.67 -12.01 5.75
C GLN A 21 -17.75 -10.49 5.58
N LEU A 22 -17.52 -9.73 6.66
CA LEU A 22 -17.54 -8.27 6.63
C LEU A 22 -16.39 -7.68 5.79
N GLY A 23 -15.21 -8.29 5.83
CA GLY A 23 -14.04 -7.88 5.08
C GLY A 23 -14.23 -8.03 3.58
N ARG A 24 -14.76 -9.18 3.11
CA ARG A 24 -14.92 -9.50 1.68
C ARG A 24 -15.66 -8.42 0.87
N HIS A 25 -16.65 -7.76 1.48
CA HIS A 25 -17.43 -6.72 0.81
C HIS A 25 -16.81 -5.31 0.90
N LYS A 26 -15.77 -5.13 1.72
CA LYS A 26 -15.14 -3.82 1.98
C LYS A 26 -13.78 -3.66 1.31
N VAL A 27 -13.09 -4.76 1.01
CA VAL A 27 -11.76 -4.74 0.37
C VAL A 27 -11.92 -4.70 -1.15
N SER A 28 -11.11 -3.88 -1.82
CA SER A 28 -11.03 -3.90 -3.28
C SER A 28 -10.64 -5.29 -3.80
N LYS A 29 -11.16 -5.68 -4.97
CA LYS A 29 -10.87 -7.00 -5.58
C LYS A 29 -9.38 -7.34 -5.61
N TYR A 30 -8.55 -6.34 -5.91
CA TYR A 30 -7.10 -6.47 -5.98
C TYR A 30 -6.42 -5.51 -5.00
N LEU A 31 -5.38 -6.02 -4.36
CA LEU A 31 -4.40 -5.27 -3.58
C LEU A 31 -3.04 -5.36 -4.26
N TYR A 32 -2.25 -4.29 -4.17
CA TYR A 32 -0.98 -4.16 -4.89
C TYR A 32 0.18 -4.03 -3.92
N HIS A 33 1.24 -4.80 -4.15
CA HIS A 33 2.49 -4.74 -3.40
C HIS A 33 3.62 -4.26 -4.31
N LEU A 34 4.38 -3.27 -3.85
CA LEU A 34 5.57 -2.77 -4.53
C LEU A 34 6.83 -3.34 -3.88
N THR A 35 7.71 -3.89 -4.69
CA THR A 35 8.97 -4.47 -4.23
C THR A 35 10.11 -4.18 -5.20
N SER A 36 11.34 -4.46 -4.81
CA SER A 36 12.49 -4.40 -5.72
C SER A 36 12.63 -5.71 -6.49
N ALA A 37 13.23 -5.66 -7.68
CA ALA A 37 13.53 -6.86 -8.47
C ALA A 37 14.46 -7.83 -7.71
N GLU A 38 15.38 -7.32 -6.90
CA GLU A 38 16.23 -8.15 -6.04
C GLU A 38 15.40 -8.91 -5.00
N ASN A 39 14.47 -8.22 -4.33
CA ASN A 39 13.60 -8.87 -3.37
C ASN A 39 12.62 -9.84 -4.06
N TYR A 40 12.17 -9.51 -5.27
CA TYR A 40 11.34 -10.41 -6.07
C TYR A 40 12.06 -11.72 -6.40
N LYS A 41 13.36 -11.71 -6.70
CA LYS A 41 14.14 -12.95 -6.86
C LYS A 41 14.12 -13.83 -5.60
N LYS A 42 14.27 -13.23 -4.42
CA LYS A 42 14.17 -13.95 -3.12
C LYS A 42 12.77 -14.53 -2.89
N ILE A 43 11.73 -13.82 -3.34
CA ILE A 43 10.34 -14.30 -3.31
C ILE A 43 10.19 -15.50 -4.25
N GLN A 44 10.76 -15.45 -5.46
CA GLN A 44 10.76 -16.57 -6.41
C GLN A 44 11.48 -17.80 -5.86
N GLU A 45 12.68 -17.62 -5.30
CA GLU A 45 13.48 -18.69 -4.71
C GLU A 45 12.78 -19.36 -3.52
N SER A 46 12.12 -18.58 -2.68
CA SER A 46 11.40 -19.12 -1.51
C SER A 46 9.99 -19.60 -1.81
N GLY A 47 9.44 -19.30 -3.00
CA GLY A 47 8.06 -19.59 -3.37
C GLY A 47 7.00 -18.82 -2.55
N MET A 48 7.41 -17.83 -1.74
CA MET A 48 6.57 -17.14 -0.77
C MET A 48 6.89 -15.65 -0.74
N LEU A 49 5.85 -14.82 -0.79
CA LEU A 49 5.95 -13.43 -0.36
C LEU A 49 5.93 -13.40 1.16
N LYS A 50 7.07 -13.06 1.76
CA LYS A 50 7.27 -13.11 3.21
C LYS A 50 6.86 -11.81 3.89
N THR A 51 6.41 -11.91 5.13
CA THR A 51 6.20 -10.75 6.00
C THR A 51 7.52 -10.01 6.21
N THR A 52 7.40 -8.70 6.41
CA THR A 52 8.53 -7.83 6.69
C THR A 52 8.17 -6.86 7.81
N LYS A 53 9.17 -6.42 8.56
CA LYS A 53 8.96 -5.37 9.56
C LYS A 53 8.67 -4.05 8.88
N ASP A 54 7.78 -3.28 9.49
CA ASP A 54 7.41 -1.94 9.06
C ASP A 54 8.62 -1.02 9.03
N GLY A 55 9.04 -0.64 7.83
CA GLY A 55 10.17 0.27 7.62
C GLY A 55 9.91 1.72 8.04
N CYS A 56 8.65 2.10 8.35
CA CYS A 56 8.29 3.45 8.77
C CYS A 56 8.28 3.61 10.29
N PHE A 57 7.60 2.71 11.01
CA PHE A 57 7.41 2.84 12.47
C PHE A 57 7.89 1.62 13.28
N GLY A 58 8.24 0.51 12.63
CA GLY A 58 8.69 -0.72 13.30
C GLY A 58 7.62 -1.42 14.16
N LYS A 59 6.35 -0.97 14.09
CA LYS A 59 5.26 -1.46 14.95
C LYS A 59 4.44 -2.59 14.34
N LEU A 60 4.56 -2.79 13.04
CA LEU A 60 3.84 -3.82 12.31
C LEU A 60 4.81 -4.77 11.63
N GLU A 61 4.38 -6.01 11.48
CA GLU A 61 5.02 -7.01 10.66
C GLU A 61 3.98 -7.59 9.71
N GLY A 62 4.30 -7.62 8.42
CA GLY A 62 3.36 -8.11 7.43
C GLY A 62 3.78 -7.81 6.00
N ILE A 63 2.86 -8.08 5.09
CA ILE A 63 2.93 -7.72 3.68
C ILE A 63 2.11 -6.46 3.49
N PHE A 64 2.79 -5.36 3.17
CA PHE A 64 2.19 -4.05 3.00
C PHE A 64 1.67 -3.89 1.57
N MET A 65 0.39 -3.57 1.44
CA MET A 65 -0.30 -3.47 0.15
C MET A 65 -1.16 -2.21 0.09
N THR A 66 -1.47 -1.77 -1.12
CA THR A 66 -2.31 -0.60 -1.37
C THR A 66 -3.39 -0.91 -2.38
N GLU A 67 -4.47 -0.14 -2.35
CA GLU A 67 -5.44 -0.14 -3.46
C GLU A 67 -4.92 0.75 -4.58
N LEU A 68 -5.05 0.29 -5.82
CA LEU A 68 -4.55 1.05 -6.96
C LEU A 68 -5.23 2.41 -7.10
N LYS A 69 -6.54 2.52 -6.82
CA LYS A 69 -7.23 3.83 -6.76
C LYS A 69 -6.60 4.80 -5.76
N ASN A 70 -6.12 4.30 -4.61
CA ASN A 70 -5.46 5.14 -3.60
C ASN A 70 -4.04 5.47 -4.06
N PHE A 71 -3.37 4.55 -4.74
CA PHE A 71 -2.05 4.79 -5.28
C PHE A 71 -2.05 5.84 -6.42
N LEU A 72 -3.07 5.81 -7.29
CA LEU A 72 -3.19 6.67 -8.47
C LEU A 72 -3.80 8.04 -8.19
N LYS A 73 -4.69 8.14 -7.19
CA LYS A 73 -5.30 9.42 -6.84
C LYS A 73 -4.22 10.41 -6.40
N ASN A 74 -4.34 11.66 -6.86
CA ASN A 74 -3.46 12.74 -6.46
C ASN A 74 -3.76 13.18 -5.01
N TRP A 75 -3.34 12.38 -4.03
CA TRP A 75 -3.47 12.70 -2.61
C TRP A 75 -2.56 13.88 -2.27
N ARG A 76 -3.12 15.09 -2.37
CA ARG A 76 -2.55 16.32 -1.84
C ARG A 76 -3.19 16.61 -0.49
N CYS A 77 -2.85 15.85 0.55
CA CYS A 77 -3.37 16.13 1.89
C CYS A 77 -2.38 16.96 2.71
N ASN A 78 -2.72 18.25 2.80
CA ASN A 78 -2.14 19.27 3.67
C ASN A 78 -0.78 19.83 3.22
N ARG A 79 -0.51 21.10 3.59
CA ARG A 79 0.69 21.88 3.20
C ARG A 79 2.00 21.13 3.47
N ASP A 80 2.01 20.21 4.43
CA ASP A 80 3.16 19.41 4.87
C ASP A 80 3.61 18.33 3.87
N TRP A 81 2.69 17.76 3.07
CA TRP A 81 3.01 16.72 2.08
C TRP A 81 3.34 17.31 0.71
N ALA A 82 2.75 18.48 0.40
CA ALA A 82 2.95 19.17 -0.87
C ALA A 82 4.44 19.46 -1.18
N SER A 83 5.29 19.58 -0.14
CA SER A 83 6.75 19.76 -0.30
C SER A 83 7.52 18.45 -0.56
N ARG A 84 6.92 17.28 -0.34
CA ARG A 84 7.60 15.97 -0.43
C ARG A 84 7.21 15.13 -1.65
N GLY A 85 6.11 15.50 -2.33
CA GLY A 85 5.56 14.77 -3.48
C GLY A 85 4.24 14.08 -3.16
N ASN A 86 3.57 13.55 -4.19
CA ASN A 86 2.33 12.79 -3.99
C ASN A 86 2.63 11.38 -3.41
N LEU A 87 1.60 10.73 -2.87
CA LEU A 87 1.72 9.43 -2.21
C LEU A 87 2.35 8.35 -3.10
N GLY A 88 1.92 8.25 -4.35
CA GLY A 88 2.47 7.30 -5.33
C GLY A 88 3.97 7.48 -5.53
N TYR A 89 4.45 8.72 -5.69
CA TYR A 89 5.87 9.03 -5.81
C TYR A 89 6.67 8.57 -4.58
N LEU A 90 6.17 8.84 -3.38
CA LEU A 90 6.84 8.46 -2.13
C LEU A 90 6.93 6.94 -1.97
N LEU A 91 5.87 6.21 -2.31
CA LEU A 91 5.84 4.74 -2.27
C LEU A 91 6.82 4.12 -3.27
N LEU A 92 6.85 4.62 -4.52
CA LEU A 92 7.83 4.15 -5.51
C LEU A 92 9.26 4.42 -5.07
N LYS A 93 9.53 5.64 -4.56
CA LYS A 93 10.86 6.00 -4.06
C LYS A 93 11.30 5.13 -2.88
N GLN A 94 10.36 4.74 -2.02
CA GLN A 94 10.64 3.82 -0.91
C GLN A 94 10.97 2.42 -1.43
N ALA A 95 10.21 1.90 -2.39
CA ALA A 95 10.43 0.58 -2.97
C ALA A 95 11.69 0.51 -3.85
N SER A 96 12.09 1.63 -4.46
CA SER A 96 13.28 1.73 -5.32
C SER A 96 14.57 2.07 -4.55
N LYS A 97 14.54 2.05 -3.21
CA LYS A 97 15.74 2.29 -2.38
C LYS A 97 16.80 1.25 -2.77
N GLY A 98 17.98 1.72 -3.18
CA GLY A 98 19.07 0.85 -3.64
C GLY A 98 19.28 0.82 -5.16
N LYS A 99 18.54 1.63 -5.94
CA LYS A 99 18.62 1.71 -7.42
C LYS A 99 18.20 0.43 -8.17
N SER A 100 17.58 -0.52 -7.48
CA SER A 100 16.99 -1.71 -8.11
C SER A 100 15.75 -1.37 -8.92
N ASP A 101 15.48 -2.17 -9.94
CA ASP A 101 14.21 -2.12 -10.67
C ASP A 101 13.04 -2.37 -9.72
N LEU A 102 11.91 -1.74 -10.02
CA LEU A 102 10.67 -1.92 -9.29
C LEU A 102 9.85 -3.04 -9.91
N VAL A 103 9.23 -3.85 -9.07
CA VAL A 103 8.26 -4.87 -9.46
C VAL A 103 6.95 -4.57 -8.75
N MET A 104 5.85 -4.52 -9.50
CA MET A 104 4.52 -4.43 -8.94
C MET A 104 3.82 -5.78 -8.99
N LEU A 105 3.36 -6.21 -7.83
CA LEU A 105 2.63 -7.46 -7.63
C LEU A 105 1.15 -7.16 -7.37
N ARG A 106 0.26 -7.97 -7.94
CA ARG A 106 -1.18 -7.96 -7.74
C ARG A 106 -1.60 -9.20 -6.97
N ILE A 107 -2.42 -9.00 -5.95
CA ILE A 107 -2.94 -10.05 -5.08
C ILE A 107 -4.46 -9.94 -5.08
N HIS A 108 -5.14 -11.05 -5.37
CA HIS A 108 -6.60 -11.10 -5.32
C HIS A 108 -7.05 -11.16 -3.85
N ALA A 109 -7.78 -10.16 -3.37
CA ALA A 109 -8.13 -10.02 -1.96
C ALA A 109 -8.93 -11.22 -1.43
N SER A 110 -9.75 -11.86 -2.27
CA SER A 110 -10.50 -13.06 -1.89
C SER A 110 -9.63 -14.28 -1.55
N LYS A 111 -8.34 -14.26 -1.91
CA LYS A 111 -7.38 -15.32 -1.55
C LYS A 111 -6.74 -15.08 -0.17
N LEU A 112 -7.04 -13.95 0.49
CA LEU A 112 -6.50 -13.59 1.81
C LEU A 112 -7.48 -13.96 2.92
N ASP A 113 -6.93 -14.39 4.05
CA ASP A 113 -7.68 -14.44 5.31
C ASP A 113 -7.88 -13.01 5.82
N HIS A 114 -9.11 -12.49 5.74
CA HIS A 114 -9.38 -11.10 6.11
C HIS A 114 -9.28 -10.89 7.62
N TYR A 115 -9.26 -11.96 8.42
CA TYR A 115 -8.96 -11.88 9.84
C TYR A 115 -7.51 -11.46 10.12
N SER A 116 -6.58 -11.91 9.28
CA SER A 116 -5.15 -11.52 9.31
C SER A 116 -4.86 -10.25 8.50
N LEU A 117 -5.91 -9.56 8.02
CA LEU A 117 -5.77 -8.35 7.22
C LEU A 117 -6.09 -7.12 8.07
N LYS A 118 -5.08 -6.30 8.30
CA LYS A 118 -5.18 -5.00 8.95
C LYS A 118 -5.20 -3.88 7.92
N ILE A 119 -5.68 -2.72 8.35
CA ILE A 119 -5.65 -1.46 7.61
C ILE A 119 -5.03 -0.37 8.46
N ARG A 120 -4.30 0.55 7.82
CA ARG A 120 -3.88 1.81 8.44
C ARG A 120 -3.91 2.95 7.44
N SER A 121 -3.96 4.18 7.94
CA SER A 121 -3.95 5.37 7.10
C SER A 121 -2.55 5.62 6.50
N GLN A 122 -2.40 5.61 5.18
CA GLN A 122 -1.14 6.00 4.50
C GLN A 122 -0.74 7.44 4.79
N ASN A 123 -1.70 8.32 5.12
CA ASN A 123 -1.44 9.72 5.47
C ASN A 123 -0.51 9.90 6.70
N VAL A 124 -0.28 8.86 7.51
CA VAL A 124 0.66 8.94 8.63
C VAL A 124 2.08 8.51 8.25
N LEU A 125 2.27 7.66 7.23
CA LEU A 125 3.55 7.01 6.89
C LEU A 125 4.71 7.98 6.66
N PHE A 126 4.41 9.17 6.13
CA PHE A 126 5.41 10.17 5.78
C PHE A 126 5.40 11.41 6.67
N ASN A 127 4.58 11.43 7.74
CA ASN A 127 4.48 12.55 8.67
C ASN A 127 5.23 12.29 9.99
N LYS A 128 6.52 12.64 10.02
CA LYS A 128 7.41 12.47 11.18
C LYS A 128 7.08 13.38 12.39
N ASN A 129 6.23 14.40 12.24
CA ASN A 129 5.97 15.37 13.30
C ASN A 129 4.69 15.07 14.11
N ARG A 130 3.98 13.98 13.81
CA ARG A 130 2.68 13.64 14.43
C ARG A 130 2.74 12.50 15.46
N HIS A 131 3.93 12.16 15.96
CA HIS A 131 4.16 11.07 16.91
C HIS A 131 3.68 11.33 18.35
N SER A 132 3.28 12.55 18.70
CA SER A 132 3.13 12.97 20.10
C SER A 132 1.74 12.87 20.73
N SER A 133 0.74 12.25 20.08
CA SER A 133 -0.59 12.09 20.69
C SER A 133 -1.02 10.62 20.76
N ALA A 134 -1.31 10.12 21.97
CA ALA A 134 -1.87 8.79 22.24
C ALA A 134 -3.13 8.48 21.40
N THR A 135 -3.86 9.51 20.98
CA THR A 135 -5.01 9.46 20.08
C THR A 135 -4.69 9.03 18.63
N LYS A 136 -3.45 8.70 18.26
CA LYS A 136 -3.07 8.24 16.91
C LYS A 136 -2.45 6.85 16.87
N GLN A 137 -2.37 6.14 18.00
CA GLN A 137 -1.70 4.85 18.11
C GLN A 137 -2.23 3.80 17.10
N HIS A 138 -3.55 3.77 16.91
CA HIS A 138 -4.25 2.92 15.92
C HIS A 138 -3.86 3.22 14.46
N CYS A 139 -3.51 4.46 14.14
CA CYS A 139 -3.00 4.81 12.80
C CYS A 139 -1.62 4.19 12.51
N PHE A 140 -0.87 3.80 13.54
CA PHE A 140 0.48 3.23 13.40
C PHE A 140 0.49 1.70 13.55
N GLU A 141 -0.36 1.18 14.44
CA GLU A 141 -0.47 -0.25 14.78
C GLU A 141 -1.50 -1.00 13.92
N GLY A 142 -2.24 -0.28 13.09
CA GLY A 142 -3.28 -0.82 12.23
C GLY A 142 -4.54 -1.24 12.99
N GLU A 143 -5.65 -1.31 12.28
CA GLU A 143 -6.95 -1.79 12.75
C GLU A 143 -7.42 -2.93 11.86
N GLU A 144 -8.40 -3.72 12.31
CA GLU A 144 -9.00 -4.76 11.49
C GLU A 144 -9.65 -4.18 10.23
N VAL A 145 -9.55 -4.91 9.12
CA VAL A 145 -10.11 -4.47 7.83
C VAL A 145 -11.62 -4.21 7.87
N CYS A 146 -12.35 -4.79 8.83
CA CYS A 146 -13.77 -4.52 9.01
C CYS A 146 -14.06 -3.04 9.37
N PHE A 147 -13.09 -2.26 9.85
CA PHE A 147 -13.21 -0.82 10.14
C PHE A 147 -12.93 0.11 8.96
N ASN A 148 -12.70 -0.43 7.75
CA ASN A 148 -12.36 0.33 6.55
C ASN A 148 -13.25 1.57 6.30
N LYS A 149 -14.57 1.43 6.51
CA LYS A 149 -15.54 2.53 6.30
C LYS A 149 -15.22 3.78 7.11
N ASP A 150 -14.64 3.64 8.30
CA ASP A 150 -14.35 4.77 9.19
C ASP A 150 -13.15 5.58 8.66
N PHE A 151 -12.16 4.90 8.08
CA PHE A 151 -11.02 5.56 7.43
C PHE A 151 -11.39 6.21 6.10
N THR A 152 -12.18 5.53 5.25
CA THR A 152 -12.55 6.07 3.94
C THR A 152 -13.49 7.26 4.04
N LYS A 153 -14.40 7.29 5.03
CA LYS A 153 -15.27 8.45 5.30
C LYS A 153 -14.46 9.70 5.65
N ASN A 154 -13.33 9.52 6.32
CA ASN A 154 -12.42 10.60 6.69
C ASN A 154 -11.48 11.01 5.53
N GLY A 155 -11.62 10.40 4.34
CA GLY A 155 -10.79 10.73 3.18
C GLY A 155 -9.33 10.32 3.34
N HIS A 156 -9.05 9.17 3.97
CA HIS A 156 -7.69 8.64 4.07
C HIS A 156 -7.39 7.63 2.97
N ALA A 157 -6.18 7.70 2.42
CA ALA A 157 -5.61 6.59 1.67
C ALA A 157 -5.31 5.43 2.64
N LEU A 158 -5.67 4.20 2.26
CA LEU A 158 -5.48 3.01 3.09
C LEU A 158 -4.30 2.17 2.62
N GLU A 159 -3.48 1.76 3.58
CA GLU A 159 -2.53 0.66 3.46
C GLU A 159 -3.12 -0.56 4.14
N TYR A 160 -3.02 -1.70 3.48
CA TYR A 160 -3.41 -3.00 3.98
C TYR A 160 -2.16 -3.73 4.45
N VAL A 161 -2.23 -4.39 5.59
CA VAL A 161 -1.12 -5.15 6.17
C VAL A 161 -1.62 -6.56 6.42
N TYR A 162 -1.12 -7.51 5.64
CA TYR A 162 -1.44 -8.92 5.82
C TYR A 162 -0.37 -9.57 6.70
N GLU A 163 -0.80 -10.15 7.82
CA GLU A 163 0.09 -10.62 8.89
C GLU A 163 0.73 -11.99 8.60
N ASP A 164 0.31 -12.67 7.54
CA ASP A 164 0.81 -13.99 7.13
C ASP A 164 1.60 -13.93 5.81
N ASN A 165 2.38 -14.98 5.54
CA ASN A 165 3.05 -15.14 4.25
C ASN A 165 2.03 -15.48 3.14
N ILE A 166 2.27 -15.00 1.92
CA ILE A 166 1.42 -15.31 0.76
C ILE A 166 2.19 -16.24 -0.19
N PRO A 167 1.63 -17.42 -0.54
CA PRO A 167 2.21 -18.28 -1.56
C PRO A 167 2.34 -17.56 -2.91
N LEU A 168 3.48 -17.68 -3.58
CA LEU A 168 3.75 -16.98 -4.84
C LEU A 168 2.70 -17.31 -5.92
N LYS A 169 2.12 -18.52 -5.91
CA LYS A 169 1.00 -18.92 -6.80
C LYS A 169 -0.26 -18.06 -6.66
N SER A 170 -0.40 -17.31 -5.56
CA SER A 170 -1.50 -16.39 -5.30
C SER A 170 -1.19 -14.95 -5.71
N VAL A 171 0.01 -14.71 -6.25
CA VAL A 171 0.55 -13.41 -6.61
C VAL A 171 0.77 -13.35 -8.13
N GLU A 172 0.40 -12.22 -8.73
CA GLU A 172 0.58 -11.98 -10.16
C GLU A 172 1.53 -10.79 -10.35
N VAL A 173 2.47 -10.88 -11.28
CA VAL A 173 3.29 -9.72 -11.66
C VAL A 173 2.48 -8.85 -12.61
N VAL A 174 2.28 -7.59 -12.23
CA VAL A 174 1.65 -6.60 -13.11
C VAL A 174 2.67 -6.07 -14.10
N GLY A 175 3.86 -5.71 -13.60
CA GLY A 175 4.95 -5.25 -14.43
C GLY A 175 6.21 -4.95 -13.63
N THR A 176 7.28 -4.70 -14.38
CA THR A 176 8.61 -4.38 -13.87
C THR A 176 9.12 -3.14 -14.57
N VAL A 177 9.74 -2.21 -13.84
CA VAL A 177 10.27 -0.97 -14.41
C VAL A 177 11.65 -0.64 -13.86
N ASN A 178 12.55 -0.24 -14.76
CA ASN A 178 13.84 0.30 -14.38
C ASN A 178 13.72 1.81 -14.11
N CYS A 179 13.78 2.19 -12.83
CA CYS A 179 13.61 3.59 -12.42
C CYS A 179 14.72 4.53 -12.91
N ASN A 180 15.92 4.00 -13.23
CA ASN A 180 16.99 4.80 -13.82
C ASN A 180 16.70 5.06 -15.31
N ASN A 181 16.17 4.06 -16.00
CA ASN A 181 15.74 4.20 -17.39
C ASN A 181 14.58 5.20 -17.53
N VAL A 182 13.63 5.21 -16.59
CA VAL A 182 12.56 6.22 -16.59
C VAL A 182 13.16 7.64 -16.50
N LYS A 183 14.18 7.84 -15.66
CA LYS A 183 14.81 9.16 -15.52
C LYS A 183 15.56 9.61 -16.77
N SER A 184 16.19 8.70 -17.50
CA SER A 184 16.95 9.05 -18.71
C SER A 184 16.05 9.46 -19.89
N HIS A 185 14.79 9.02 -19.91
CA HIS A 185 13.81 9.39 -20.93
C HIS A 185 13.08 10.70 -20.62
N LEU A 186 13.32 11.28 -19.44
CA LEU A 186 12.66 12.51 -19.01
C LEU A 186 13.61 13.71 -19.16
N PRO A 187 13.07 14.92 -19.43
CA PRO A 187 13.89 16.11 -19.53
C PRO A 187 14.60 16.40 -18.19
N PRO A 188 15.76 17.08 -18.19
CA PRO A 188 16.55 17.33 -16.98
C PRO A 188 15.79 18.04 -15.84
N ASN A 189 14.72 18.76 -16.17
CA ASN A 189 13.86 19.50 -15.24
C ASN A 189 12.50 18.81 -15.00
N ALA A 190 12.38 17.51 -15.31
CA ALA A 190 11.15 16.77 -15.12
C ALA A 190 10.67 16.82 -13.66
N THR A 191 9.38 17.11 -13.51
CA THR A 191 8.72 17.14 -12.21
C THR A 191 8.56 15.72 -11.65
N GLN A 192 8.38 15.62 -10.32
CA GLN A 192 8.05 14.34 -9.66
C GLN A 192 6.78 13.70 -10.24
N GLY A 193 5.81 14.52 -10.68
CA GLY A 193 4.58 14.04 -11.33
C GLY A 193 4.84 13.41 -12.69
N GLN A 194 5.72 14.01 -13.52
CA GLN A 194 6.13 13.42 -14.79
C GLN A 194 6.87 12.10 -14.59
N TRP A 195 7.78 12.04 -13.62
CA TRP A 195 8.47 10.79 -13.28
C TRP A 195 7.52 9.69 -12.82
N LEU A 196 6.56 10.03 -11.94
CA LEU A 196 5.54 9.07 -11.49
C LEU A 196 4.72 8.56 -12.67
N LYS A 197 4.21 9.46 -13.51
CA LYS A 197 3.36 9.10 -14.66
C LYS A 197 4.09 8.15 -15.60
N GLU A 198 5.34 8.46 -15.94
CA GLU A 198 6.14 7.63 -16.84
C GLU A 198 6.48 6.26 -16.22
N THR A 199 6.83 6.24 -14.93
CA THR A 199 7.06 4.99 -14.20
C THR A 199 5.81 4.09 -14.24
N LEU A 200 4.63 4.68 -14.07
CA LEU A 200 3.36 3.95 -14.08
C LEU A 200 2.94 3.48 -15.47
N ASN A 201 3.16 4.29 -16.50
CA ASN A 201 2.94 3.88 -17.89
C ASN A 201 3.71 2.61 -18.21
N GLN A 202 4.99 2.56 -17.83
CA GLN A 202 5.84 1.39 -18.06
C GLN A 202 5.42 0.19 -17.19
N LEU A 203 5.08 0.41 -15.92
CA LEU A 203 4.61 -0.66 -15.03
C LEU A 203 3.31 -1.33 -15.50
N PHE A 204 2.43 -0.58 -16.17
CA PHE A 204 1.12 -1.07 -16.59
C PHE A 204 1.03 -1.33 -18.10
N GLU A 205 2.13 -1.30 -18.83
CA GLU A 205 2.13 -1.55 -20.27
C GLU A 205 1.47 -2.90 -20.60
N GLY A 206 0.50 -2.89 -21.52
CA GLY A 206 -0.30 -4.07 -21.87
C GLY A 206 -1.25 -4.60 -20.79
N GLN A 207 -1.37 -3.95 -19.63
CA GLN A 207 -2.22 -4.38 -18.52
C GLN A 207 -3.53 -3.57 -18.43
N PRO A 208 -4.63 -4.16 -17.91
CA PRO A 208 -5.88 -3.44 -17.67
C PRO A 208 -5.72 -2.19 -16.79
N GLU A 209 -4.76 -2.21 -15.88
CA GLU A 209 -4.39 -1.12 -14.97
C GLU A 209 -4.03 0.18 -15.71
N LYS A 210 -3.51 0.08 -16.94
CA LYS A 210 -3.14 1.25 -17.75
C LYS A 210 -4.33 2.17 -18.00
N LYS A 211 -5.52 1.59 -18.22
CA LYS A 211 -6.76 2.36 -18.42
C LYS A 211 -7.09 3.24 -17.22
N MET A 212 -6.69 2.85 -16.01
CA MET A 212 -6.94 3.65 -14.80
C MET A 212 -6.05 4.89 -14.72
N LEU A 213 -4.89 4.92 -15.39
CA LEU A 213 -4.04 6.10 -15.40
C LEU A 213 -4.75 7.31 -16.02
N ASP A 214 -5.55 7.09 -17.06
CA ASP A 214 -6.27 8.15 -17.75
C ASP A 214 -7.40 8.75 -16.91
N TYR A 215 -8.00 7.96 -16.00
CA TYR A 215 -9.07 8.42 -15.10
C TYR A 215 -8.57 9.26 -13.92
N PHE A 216 -7.29 9.15 -13.56
CA PHE A 216 -6.70 9.85 -12.41
C PHE A 216 -5.62 10.88 -12.80
N SER A 217 -5.37 11.06 -14.10
CA SER A 217 -4.44 12.04 -14.69
C SER A 217 -5.00 13.47 -14.69
#